data_AF-A0A1C4ZM01-F1
#
_entry.id   AF-A0A1C4ZM01-F1
#
_cell.length_a   1.000
_cell.length_b   1.000
_cell.length_c   1.000
_cell.angle_alpha   90.00
_cell.angle_beta   90.00
_cell.angle_gamma   90.00
#
_symmetry.space_group_name_H-M   'P 1'
#
loop_
_entity.id
_entity.type
_entity.pdbx_description
1 polymer ?
#
loop_
_entity_poly.entity_id
_entity_poly.type
_entity_poly.pdbx_seq_one_letter_code
_entity_poly.pdbx_strand_id
1 'polypeptide(L)'
;MRTLVERLGRLPLGAVGLAVTVCAAMAAGHVLLVRHVHDTGGEEWPQWVARWTIETYWGLLPLAFLALWARRRQRTGWLGRIGAAMLATGPVAALLIAVAATVWGAILGRGDLPASMMSLELLFYVMMLGVLATGIAFLLDAGVRWWGALLIVGLLADFVMPLALSAVYAVFGLLLMVAALRSGRDGVPVEPAVEPAH
;
A
#
# COMPACT_ATOMS: atom_id res chain seq x y z
N MET A 1 10.26 17.52 -3.48
CA MET A 1 9.23 16.92 -2.58
C MET A 1 7.88 17.62 -2.64
N ARG A 2 7.79 18.96 -2.49
CA ARG A 2 6.50 19.68 -2.44
C ARG A 2 5.58 19.39 -3.64
N THR A 3 6.12 19.42 -4.85
CA THR A 3 5.40 19.12 -6.11
C THR A 3 4.91 17.67 -6.20
N LEU A 4 5.67 16.70 -5.68
CA LEU A 4 5.29 15.28 -5.69
C LEU A 4 4.10 15.03 -4.76
N VAL A 5 4.16 15.56 -3.53
CA VAL A 5 3.07 15.45 -2.55
C VAL A 5 1.80 16.12 -3.07
N GLU A 6 1.93 17.27 -3.74
CA GLU A 6 0.78 17.94 -4.38
C GLU A 6 0.16 17.07 -5.49
N ARG A 7 0.97 16.45 -6.35
CA ARG A 7 0.48 15.53 -7.39
C ARG A 7 -0.23 14.32 -6.78
N LEU A 8 0.34 13.71 -5.74
CA LEU A 8 -0.27 12.60 -5.02
C LEU A 8 -1.61 12.99 -4.39
N GLY A 9 -1.68 14.18 -3.78
CA GLY A 9 -2.91 14.70 -3.19
C GLY A 9 -4.02 14.93 -4.23
N ARG A 10 -3.65 15.28 -5.47
CA ARG A 10 -4.58 15.53 -6.59
C ARG A 10 -5.11 14.28 -7.28
N LEU A 11 -4.61 13.09 -6.96
CA LEU A 11 -5.14 11.86 -7.56
C LEU A 11 -6.66 11.79 -7.31
N PRO A 12 -7.47 11.22 -8.21
CA PRO A 12 -8.87 10.97 -7.92
C PRO A 12 -9.03 9.96 -6.77
N LEU A 13 -9.96 10.18 -5.84
CA LEU A 13 -10.16 9.25 -4.72
C LEU A 13 -10.54 7.85 -5.22
N GLY A 14 -11.34 7.78 -6.30
CA GLY A 14 -11.68 6.52 -6.95
C GLY A 14 -10.47 5.79 -7.54
N ALA A 15 -9.47 6.51 -8.05
CA ALA A 15 -8.24 5.89 -8.55
C ALA A 15 -7.39 5.30 -7.42
N VAL A 16 -7.34 5.99 -6.27
CA VAL A 16 -6.69 5.47 -5.06
C VAL A 16 -7.44 4.24 -4.54
N GLY A 17 -8.78 4.29 -4.49
CA GLY A 17 -9.60 3.15 -4.11
C GLY A 17 -9.40 1.93 -5.01
N LEU A 18 -9.39 2.15 -6.33
CA LEU A 18 -9.11 1.09 -7.32
C LEU A 18 -7.72 0.49 -7.11
N ALA A 19 -6.69 1.31 -6.91
CA ALA A 19 -5.34 0.83 -6.65
C ALA A 19 -5.28 -0.06 -5.39
N VAL A 20 -5.94 0.35 -4.30
CA VAL A 20 -6.04 -0.45 -3.07
C VAL A 20 -6.76 -1.77 -3.33
N THR A 21 -7.88 -1.77 -4.06
CA THR A 21 -8.63 -3.00 -4.38
C THR A 21 -7.83 -3.95 -5.26
N VAL A 22 -7.11 -3.44 -6.27
CA VAL A 22 -6.22 -4.25 -7.12
C VAL A 22 -5.09 -4.85 -6.29
N CYS A 23 -4.46 -4.07 -5.40
CA CYS A 23 -3.43 -4.58 -4.49
C CYS A 23 -3.98 -5.69 -3.57
N ALA A 24 -5.19 -5.51 -3.04
CA ALA A 24 -5.85 -6.52 -2.22
C ALA A 24 -6.11 -7.82 -2.99
N ALA A 25 -6.58 -7.74 -4.24
CA ALA A 25 -6.80 -8.90 -5.11
C ALA A 25 -5.49 -9.61 -5.43
N MET A 26 -4.42 -8.87 -5.72
CA MET A 26 -3.08 -9.43 -5.95
C MET A 26 -2.53 -10.13 -4.70
N ALA A 27 -2.71 -9.53 -3.51
CA ALA A 27 -2.32 -10.13 -2.24
C ALA A 27 -3.08 -11.44 -1.98
N ALA A 28 -4.40 -11.47 -2.24
CA ALA A 28 -5.20 -12.68 -2.13
C ALA A 28 -4.74 -13.76 -3.11
N GLY A 29 -4.53 -13.40 -4.37
CA GLY A 29 -4.03 -14.31 -5.40
C GLY A 29 -2.67 -14.89 -5.04
N HIS A 30 -1.76 -14.08 -4.48
CA HIS A 30 -0.47 -14.54 -3.97
C HIS A 30 -0.63 -15.59 -2.85
N VAL A 31 -1.45 -15.31 -1.83
CA VAL A 31 -1.67 -16.26 -0.72
C VAL A 31 -2.29 -17.57 -1.22
N LEU A 32 -3.26 -17.51 -2.12
CA LEU A 32 -3.91 -18.69 -2.70
C LEU A 32 -2.94 -19.51 -3.56
N LEU A 33 -2.08 -18.85 -4.34
CA LEU A 33 -1.06 -19.52 -5.15
C LEU A 33 -0.05 -20.27 -4.27
N VAL A 34 0.47 -19.62 -3.22
CA VAL A 34 1.42 -20.25 -2.28
C VAL A 34 0.79 -21.47 -1.61
N ARG A 35 -0.47 -21.36 -1.17
CA ARG A 35 -1.22 -22.49 -0.61
C ARG A 35 -1.37 -23.63 -1.61
N HIS A 36 -1.74 -23.32 -2.85
CA HIS A 36 -1.89 -24.33 -3.89
C HIS A 36 -0.58 -25.08 -4.18
N VAL A 37 0.55 -24.37 -4.22
CA VAL A 37 1.88 -25.00 -4.42
C VAL A 37 2.20 -25.94 -3.26
N HIS A 38 2.00 -25.50 -2.01
CA HIS A 38 2.20 -26.35 -0.84
C HIS A 38 1.27 -27.59 -0.83
N ASP A 39 0.00 -27.40 -1.19
CA ASP A 39 -1.00 -28.48 -1.16
C ASP A 39 -0.78 -29.52 -2.28
N THR A 40 -0.22 -29.11 -3.42
CA THR A 40 0.00 -29.98 -4.58
C THR A 40 1.41 -30.58 -4.66
N GLY A 41 2.34 -30.10 -3.84
CA GLY A 41 3.75 -30.50 -3.90
C GLY A 41 4.42 -30.16 -5.24
N GLY A 42 3.83 -29.23 -6.01
CA GLY A 42 4.37 -28.78 -7.29
C GLY A 42 5.69 -28.04 -7.11
N GLU A 43 6.49 -27.97 -8.18
CA GLU A 43 7.71 -27.16 -8.17
C GLU A 43 7.37 -25.71 -7.79
N GLU A 44 8.13 -25.14 -6.86
CA GLU A 44 8.02 -23.71 -6.54
C GLU A 44 8.20 -22.92 -7.83
N TRP A 45 7.23 -22.04 -8.11
CA TRP A 45 7.36 -21.14 -9.26
C TRP A 45 8.65 -20.33 -9.11
N PRO A 46 9.30 -19.96 -10.22
CA PRO A 46 10.51 -19.17 -10.15
C PRO A 46 10.32 -17.95 -9.24
N GLN A 47 11.22 -17.75 -8.27
CA GLN A 47 11.08 -16.72 -7.23
C GLN A 47 10.80 -15.32 -7.79
N TRP A 48 11.26 -15.04 -9.02
CA TRP A 48 11.00 -13.77 -9.71
C TRP A 48 9.52 -13.52 -10.02
N VAL A 49 8.70 -14.55 -10.27
CA VAL A 49 7.25 -14.40 -10.52
C VAL A 49 6.50 -14.07 -9.24
N ALA A 50 6.80 -14.79 -8.15
CA ALA A 50 6.26 -14.50 -6.83
C ALA A 50 6.68 -13.08 -6.38
N ARG A 51 7.96 -12.73 -6.61
CA ARG A 51 8.50 -11.40 -6.30
C ARG A 51 7.87 -10.27 -7.10
N TRP A 52 7.68 -10.41 -8.41
CA TRP A 52 6.99 -9.38 -9.21
C TRP A 52 5.59 -9.09 -8.67
N THR A 53 4.88 -10.14 -8.27
CA THR A 53 3.52 -10.00 -7.73
C THR A 53 3.54 -9.34 -6.36
N ILE A 54 4.42 -9.79 -5.45
CA ILE A 54 4.67 -9.21 -4.12
C ILE A 54 5.08 -7.73 -4.24
N GLU A 55 6.15 -7.44 -4.97
CA GLU A 55 6.72 -6.10 -5.14
C GLU A 55 5.71 -5.10 -5.68
N THR A 56 4.84 -5.54 -6.60
CA THR A 56 3.84 -4.68 -7.22
C THR A 56 2.81 -4.22 -6.18
N TYR A 57 2.16 -5.11 -5.43
CA TYR A 57 1.16 -4.66 -4.45
C TYR A 57 1.80 -4.04 -3.19
N TRP A 58 2.98 -4.49 -2.77
CA TRP A 58 3.69 -3.89 -1.63
C TRP A 58 4.30 -2.52 -1.94
N GLY A 59 4.59 -2.20 -3.21
CA GLY A 59 5.00 -0.85 -3.62
C GLY A 59 3.80 0.08 -3.87
N LEU A 60 2.74 -0.42 -4.52
CA LEU A 60 1.55 0.38 -4.85
C LEU A 60 0.69 0.72 -3.64
N LEU A 61 0.55 -0.20 -2.68
CA LEU A 61 -0.31 0.01 -1.51
C LEU A 61 0.18 1.18 -0.62
N PRO A 62 1.48 1.30 -0.30
CA PRO A 62 2.01 2.48 0.39
C PRO A 62 1.89 3.77 -0.43
N LEU A 63 2.02 3.71 -1.76
CA LEU A 63 1.76 4.89 -2.61
C LEU A 63 0.31 5.35 -2.52
N ALA A 64 -0.64 4.41 -2.50
CA ALA A 64 -2.05 4.73 -2.30
C ALA A 64 -2.28 5.38 -0.93
N PHE A 65 -1.66 4.87 0.13
CA PHE A 65 -1.74 5.46 1.48
C PHE A 65 -1.07 6.84 1.56
N LEU A 66 0.06 7.03 0.88
CA LEU A 66 0.71 8.34 0.73
C LEU A 66 -0.19 9.33 -0.01
N ALA A 67 -0.94 8.88 -1.01
CA ALA A 67 -1.91 9.73 -1.70
C ALA A 67 -3.08 10.14 -0.78
N LEU A 68 -3.58 9.24 0.06
CA LEU A 68 -4.57 9.58 1.10
C LEU A 68 -3.99 10.57 2.11
N TRP A 69 -2.77 10.35 2.58
CA TRP A 69 -2.12 11.25 3.52
C TRP A 69 -1.90 12.63 2.90
N ALA A 70 -1.43 12.69 1.65
CA ALA A 70 -1.18 13.94 0.94
C ALA A 70 -2.43 14.84 0.88
N ARG A 71 -3.64 14.26 0.77
CA ARG A 71 -4.91 14.98 0.82
C ARG A 71 -5.22 15.59 2.19
N ARG A 72 -4.81 14.92 3.27
CA ARG A 72 -5.10 15.34 4.66
C ARG A 72 -3.87 15.89 5.39
N ARG A 73 -2.77 16.15 4.67
CA ARG A 73 -1.45 16.49 5.24
C ARG A 73 -1.46 17.65 6.24
N GLN A 74 -2.38 18.61 6.07
CA GLN A 74 -2.53 19.76 6.96
C GLN A 74 -3.23 19.40 8.28
N ARG A 75 -4.13 18.40 8.27
CA ARG A 75 -4.92 17.96 9.44
C ARG A 75 -4.24 16.87 10.26
N THR A 76 -3.31 16.11 9.66
CA THR A 76 -2.65 14.96 10.32
C THR A 76 -1.45 15.33 11.21
N GLY A 77 -1.05 16.60 11.26
CA GLY A 77 0.05 17.08 12.11
C GLY A 77 1.41 16.39 11.87
N TRP A 78 2.22 16.29 12.93
CA TRP A 78 3.54 15.67 12.90
C TRP A 78 3.48 14.15 12.72
N LEU A 79 2.49 13.50 13.35
CA LEU A 79 2.31 12.05 13.31
C LEU A 79 2.10 11.56 11.87
N GLY A 80 1.24 12.25 11.11
CA GLY A 80 1.04 11.93 9.69
C GLY A 80 2.30 12.13 8.85
N ARG A 81 3.14 13.13 9.15
CA ARG A 81 4.40 13.36 8.42
C ARG A 81 5.42 12.25 8.67
N ILE A 82 5.54 11.80 9.92
CA ILE A 82 6.42 10.67 10.26
C ILE A 82 5.89 9.40 9.58
N GLY A 83 4.59 9.12 9.71
CA GLY A 83 3.96 7.98 9.05
C GLY A 83 4.16 8.00 7.52
N ALA A 84 4.03 9.17 6.89
CA ALA A 84 4.31 9.32 5.46
C ALA A 84 5.78 9.11 5.09
N ALA A 85 6.73 9.62 5.89
CA ALA A 85 8.15 9.36 5.65
C ALA A 85 8.47 7.86 5.72
N MET A 86 7.85 7.16 6.67
CA MET A 86 7.99 5.71 6.81
C MET A 86 7.27 4.95 5.69
N LEU A 87 6.08 5.36 5.26
CA LEU A 87 5.39 4.75 4.12
C LEU A 87 6.18 4.89 2.82
N ALA A 88 6.97 5.96 2.66
CA ALA A 88 7.82 6.17 1.50
C ALA A 88 8.95 5.13 1.39
N THR A 89 9.26 4.36 2.45
CA THR A 89 10.20 3.24 2.33
C THR A 89 9.63 2.08 1.54
N GLY A 90 8.30 1.89 1.47
CA GLY A 90 7.67 0.81 0.72
C GLY A 90 7.98 0.84 -0.79
N PRO A 91 7.71 1.95 -1.49
CA PRO A 91 8.01 2.07 -2.92
C PRO A 91 9.51 2.03 -3.22
N VAL A 92 10.33 2.56 -2.30
CA VAL A 92 11.80 2.48 -2.39
C VAL A 92 12.25 1.02 -2.25
N ALA A 93 11.72 0.29 -1.27
CA ALA A 93 12.01 -1.13 -1.08
C ALA A 93 11.58 -1.94 -2.31
N ALA A 94 10.37 -1.73 -2.83
CA ALA A 94 9.89 -2.38 -4.04
C ALA A 94 10.82 -2.14 -5.24
N LEU A 95 11.28 -0.89 -5.45
CA LEU A 95 12.24 -0.57 -6.51
C LEU A 95 13.59 -1.25 -6.29
N LEU A 96 14.13 -1.21 -5.07
CA LEU A 96 15.41 -1.83 -4.75
C LEU A 96 15.38 -3.35 -4.94
N ILE A 97 14.29 -4.00 -4.51
CA ILE A 97 14.11 -5.44 -4.68
C ILE A 97 13.94 -5.78 -6.18
N ALA A 98 13.15 -5.01 -6.94
CA ALA A 98 12.99 -5.22 -8.38
C ALA A 98 14.33 -5.10 -9.14
N VAL A 99 15.14 -4.09 -8.81
CA VAL A 99 16.48 -3.92 -9.38
C VAL A 99 17.38 -5.09 -8.98
N ALA A 100 17.40 -5.46 -7.69
CA ALA A 100 18.17 -6.59 -7.21
C ALA A 100 17.77 -7.90 -7.92
N ALA A 101 16.46 -8.17 -8.06
CA ALA A 101 15.92 -9.36 -8.69
C ALA A 101 16.31 -9.42 -10.18
N THR A 102 16.30 -8.27 -10.87
CA THR A 102 16.73 -8.18 -12.26
C THR A 102 18.23 -8.45 -12.41
N VAL A 103 19.06 -7.80 -11.59
CA VAL A 103 20.52 -7.92 -11.66
C VAL A 103 20.97 -9.33 -11.27
N TRP A 104 20.53 -9.84 -10.12
CA TRP A 104 20.92 -11.16 -9.66
C TRP A 104 20.25 -12.28 -10.46
N GLY A 105 19.01 -12.10 -10.90
CA GLY A 105 18.35 -13.03 -11.82
C GLY A 105 19.11 -13.19 -13.14
N ALA A 106 19.61 -12.09 -13.70
CA ALA A 106 20.44 -12.11 -14.90
C ALA A 106 21.81 -12.76 -14.67
N ILE A 107 22.44 -12.54 -13.51
CA ILE A 107 23.76 -13.09 -13.18
C ILE A 107 23.70 -14.58 -12.84
N LEU A 108 22.72 -15.00 -12.04
CA LEU A 108 22.66 -16.35 -11.47
C LEU A 108 21.84 -17.33 -12.33
N GLY A 109 21.09 -16.85 -13.32
CA GLY A 109 20.28 -17.66 -14.23
C GLY A 109 19.12 -18.43 -13.58
N ARG A 110 19.02 -18.41 -12.24
CA ARG A 110 18.03 -19.15 -11.43
C ARG A 110 16.99 -18.26 -10.75
N GLY A 111 17.19 -16.94 -10.74
CA GLY A 111 16.23 -15.99 -10.14
C GLY A 111 16.29 -15.88 -8.61
N ASP A 112 17.23 -16.56 -7.96
CA ASP A 112 17.42 -16.48 -6.51
C ASP A 112 18.13 -15.17 -6.11
N LEU A 113 17.64 -14.50 -5.06
CA LEU A 113 18.34 -13.36 -4.48
C LEU A 113 19.33 -13.86 -3.40
N PRO A 114 20.51 -13.24 -3.27
CA PRO A 114 21.43 -13.54 -2.18
C PRO A 114 20.76 -13.29 -0.81
N ALA A 115 21.15 -14.05 0.21
CA ALA A 115 20.65 -13.88 1.59
C ALA A 115 20.87 -12.45 2.13
N SER A 116 21.88 -11.72 1.65
CA SER A 116 22.08 -10.31 2.00
C SER A 116 20.92 -9.40 1.59
N MET A 117 20.12 -9.80 0.59
CA MET A 117 18.91 -9.08 0.17
C MET A 117 17.72 -9.30 1.13
N MET A 118 17.78 -10.26 2.06
CA MET A 118 16.78 -10.34 3.15
C MET A 118 16.81 -9.10 4.05
N SER A 119 17.93 -8.37 4.11
CA SER A 119 17.99 -7.10 4.85
C SER A 119 17.04 -6.03 4.28
N LEU A 120 16.65 -6.12 3.01
CA LEU A 120 15.62 -5.24 2.42
C LEU A 120 14.23 -5.49 3.01
N GLU A 121 13.99 -6.67 3.59
CA GLU A 121 12.75 -6.97 4.30
C GLU A 121 12.58 -6.10 5.56
N LEU A 122 13.68 -5.60 6.13
CA LEU A 122 13.63 -4.65 7.25
C LEU A 122 12.90 -3.35 6.89
N LEU A 123 12.96 -2.94 5.62
CA LEU A 123 12.25 -1.76 5.12
C LEU A 123 10.72 -1.96 5.10
N PHE A 124 10.24 -3.21 5.01
CA PHE A 124 8.81 -3.51 5.13
C PHE A 124 8.31 -3.27 6.55
N TYR A 125 9.08 -3.62 7.58
CA TYR A 125 8.68 -3.33 8.96
C TYR A 125 8.61 -1.82 9.23
N VAL A 126 9.52 -1.04 8.66
CA VAL A 126 9.45 0.43 8.72
C VAL A 126 8.18 0.94 8.04
N MET A 127 7.86 0.41 6.86
CA MET A 127 6.63 0.75 6.15
C MET A 127 5.37 0.37 6.96
N MET A 128 5.33 -0.79 7.60
CA MET A 128 4.22 -1.23 8.46
C MET A 128 4.00 -0.26 9.63
N LEU A 129 5.07 0.19 10.29
CA LEU A 129 4.99 1.24 11.30
C LEU A 129 4.47 2.57 10.71
N GLY A 130 4.83 2.87 9.46
CA GLY A 130 4.26 3.97 8.70
C GLY A 130 2.74 3.86 8.50
N VAL A 131 2.24 2.68 8.12
CA VAL A 131 0.80 2.39 8.01
C VAL A 131 0.11 2.65 9.36
N LEU A 132 0.69 2.17 10.46
CA LEU A 132 0.14 2.37 11.80
C LEU A 132 0.12 3.87 12.18
N ALA A 133 1.23 4.58 12.03
CA ALA A 133 1.33 6.00 12.38
C ALA A 133 0.36 6.87 11.54
N THR A 134 0.28 6.62 10.23
CA THR A 134 -0.69 7.29 9.35
C THR A 134 -2.13 6.92 9.70
N GLY A 135 -2.39 5.65 10.02
CA GLY A 135 -3.70 5.18 10.48
C GLY A 135 -4.17 5.88 11.75
N ILE A 136 -3.29 6.00 12.75
CA ILE A 136 -3.58 6.75 13.99
C ILE A 136 -3.82 8.23 13.67
N ALA A 137 -3.01 8.84 12.78
CA ALA A 137 -3.22 10.23 12.38
C ALA A 137 -4.60 10.46 11.72
N PHE A 138 -5.10 9.49 10.93
CA PHE A 138 -6.45 9.55 10.38
C PHE A 138 -7.55 9.26 11.41
N LEU A 139 -7.33 8.40 12.40
CA LEU A 139 -8.28 8.20 13.50
C LEU A 139 -8.52 9.48 14.31
N LEU A 140 -7.49 10.32 14.43
CA LEU A 140 -7.58 11.62 15.10
C LEU A 140 -8.29 12.69 14.25
N ASP A 141 -8.44 12.46 12.95
CA ASP A 141 -9.12 13.36 12.01
C ASP A 141 -10.58 12.93 11.79
N ALA A 142 -11.53 13.71 12.33
CA ALA A 142 -12.96 13.39 12.33
C ALA A 142 -13.53 13.09 10.92
N GLY A 143 -13.01 13.73 9.87
CA GLY A 143 -13.50 13.53 8.50
C GLY A 143 -13.10 12.19 7.87
N VAL A 144 -12.06 11.53 8.39
CA VAL A 144 -11.46 10.33 7.79
C VAL A 144 -11.14 9.23 8.80
N ARG A 145 -11.80 9.23 9.97
CA ARG A 145 -11.58 8.22 11.02
C ARG A 145 -11.68 6.79 10.50
N TRP A 146 -12.64 6.55 9.61
CA TRP A 146 -12.83 5.23 9.01
C TRP A 146 -11.66 4.81 8.09
N TRP A 147 -10.92 5.75 7.49
CA TRP A 147 -9.66 5.43 6.78
C TRP A 147 -8.64 4.90 7.79
N GLY A 148 -8.45 5.62 8.90
CA GLY A 148 -7.52 5.21 9.95
C GLY A 148 -7.84 3.84 10.53
N ALA A 149 -9.13 3.58 10.81
CA ALA A 149 -9.58 2.28 11.30
C ALA A 149 -9.26 1.16 10.31
N LEU A 150 -9.58 1.32 9.02
CA LEU A 150 -9.34 0.28 8.02
C LEU A 150 -7.85 0.05 7.74
N LEU A 151 -7.01 1.09 7.79
CA LEU A 151 -5.54 0.96 7.71
C LEU A 151 -5.01 0.07 8.85
N ILE A 152 -5.42 0.37 10.08
CA ILE A 152 -4.92 -0.36 11.26
C ILE A 152 -5.49 -1.78 11.29
N VAL A 153 -6.80 -1.94 11.10
CA VAL A 153 -7.44 -3.25 11.10
C VAL A 153 -6.87 -4.11 9.96
N GLY A 154 -6.65 -3.55 8.78
CA GLY A 154 -6.06 -4.29 7.66
C GLY A 154 -4.64 -4.76 7.96
N LEU A 155 -3.81 -3.91 8.57
CA LEU A 155 -2.47 -4.28 9.02
C LEU A 155 -2.50 -5.36 10.11
N LEU A 156 -3.31 -5.18 11.15
CA LEU A 156 -3.40 -6.15 12.25
C LEU A 156 -3.96 -7.50 11.80
N ALA A 157 -4.92 -7.48 10.88
CA ALA A 157 -5.55 -8.68 10.34
C ALA A 157 -4.55 -9.58 9.61
N ASP A 158 -3.51 -9.00 8.99
CA ASP A 158 -2.42 -9.73 8.32
C ASP A 158 -1.69 -10.69 9.27
N PHE A 159 -1.59 -10.35 10.56
CA PHE A 159 -0.93 -11.17 11.57
C PHE A 159 -1.82 -12.27 12.16
N VAL A 160 -3.14 -12.19 11.97
CA VAL A 160 -4.10 -13.07 12.65
C VAL A 160 -4.61 -14.16 11.72
N MET A 161 -4.97 -13.81 10.49
CA MET A 161 -5.63 -14.75 9.59
C MET A 161 -5.19 -14.51 8.14
N PRO A 162 -4.83 -15.57 7.40
CA PRO A 162 -4.54 -15.45 5.98
C PRO A 162 -5.72 -14.86 5.22
N LEU A 163 -5.44 -14.04 4.19
CA LEU A 163 -6.43 -13.30 3.38
C LEU A 163 -7.19 -12.18 4.11
N ALA A 164 -7.05 -12.03 5.43
CA ALA A 164 -7.82 -11.04 6.18
C ALA A 164 -7.43 -9.60 5.79
N LEU A 165 -6.13 -9.33 5.61
CA LEU A 165 -5.65 -8.06 5.04
C LEU A 165 -6.30 -7.78 3.68
N SER A 166 -6.32 -8.77 2.80
CA SER A 166 -6.89 -8.63 1.46
C SER A 166 -8.39 -8.31 1.53
N ALA A 167 -9.14 -8.96 2.41
CA ALA A 167 -10.56 -8.67 2.58
C ALA A 167 -10.80 -7.24 3.09
N VAL A 168 -10.07 -6.83 4.14
CA VAL A 168 -10.21 -5.48 4.73
C VAL A 168 -9.82 -4.40 3.72
N TYR A 169 -8.73 -4.57 2.99
CA TYR A 169 -8.31 -3.58 1.99
C TYR A 169 -9.15 -3.61 0.72
N ALA A 170 -9.73 -4.75 0.32
CA ALA A 170 -10.71 -4.78 -0.75
C ALA A 170 -11.95 -3.93 -0.37
N VAL A 171 -12.49 -4.13 0.83
CA VAL A 171 -13.59 -3.32 1.37
C VAL A 171 -13.18 -1.85 1.46
N PHE A 172 -11.98 -1.56 1.95
CA PHE A 172 -11.48 -0.20 2.04
C PHE A 172 -11.42 0.50 0.68
N GLY A 173 -10.81 -0.14 -0.33
CA GLY A 173 -10.74 0.39 -1.69
C GLY A 173 -12.11 0.61 -2.31
N LEU A 174 -13.04 -0.34 -2.13
CA LEU A 174 -14.42 -0.19 -2.61
C LEU A 174 -15.16 0.97 -1.92
N LEU A 175 -14.98 1.15 -0.61
CA LEU A 175 -15.57 2.29 0.12
C LEU A 175 -15.01 3.63 -0.37
N LEU A 176 -13.72 3.71 -0.69
CA LEU A 176 -13.12 4.91 -1.30
C LEU A 176 -13.70 5.20 -2.70
N MET A 177 -13.93 4.16 -3.51
CA MET A 177 -14.58 4.30 -4.81
C MET A 177 -16.04 4.76 -4.69
N VAL A 178 -16.80 4.17 -3.76
CA VAL A 178 -18.20 4.56 -3.48
C VAL A 178 -18.26 6.01 -2.99
N ALA A 179 -17.35 6.42 -2.09
CA ALA A 179 -17.26 7.80 -1.63
C ALA A 179 -16.98 8.77 -2.79
N ALA A 180 -16.06 8.42 -3.69
CA ALA A 180 -15.76 9.21 -4.88
C ALA A 180 -16.98 9.36 -5.81
N LEU A 181 -17.75 8.28 -6.01
CA LEU A 181 -18.95 8.29 -6.87
C LEU A 181 -20.08 9.13 -6.27
N ARG A 182 -20.28 9.09 -4.95
CA ARG A 182 -21.32 9.89 -4.27
C ARG A 182 -21.02 11.38 -4.38
N SER A 183 -19.79 11.80 -4.09
CA SER A 183 -19.38 13.19 -4.22
C SER A 183 -19.45 13.73 -5.65
N GLY A 184 -19.20 12.90 -6.66
CA GLY A 184 -19.39 13.29 -8.06
C GLY A 184 -20.86 13.50 -8.45
N ARG A 185 -21.81 12.85 -7.77
CA ARG A 185 -23.25 12.96 -8.03
C ARG A 185 -23.89 14.12 -7.26
N ASP A 186 -23.47 14.35 -6.03
CA ASP A 186 -24.07 15.36 -5.16
C ASP A 186 -23.52 16.78 -5.42
N GLY A 187 -22.56 16.95 -6.34
CA GLY A 187 -21.86 18.21 -6.58
C GLY A 187 -21.02 18.68 -5.38
N VAL A 188 -21.02 17.92 -4.28
CA VAL A 188 -20.22 18.16 -3.08
C VAL A 188 -18.84 17.55 -3.33
N PRO A 189 -17.80 18.37 -3.52
CA PRO A 189 -16.46 17.83 -3.71
C PRO A 189 -16.09 16.94 -2.52
N VAL A 190 -15.56 15.75 -2.78
CA VAL A 190 -14.73 15.06 -1.79
C VAL A 190 -13.72 16.11 -1.33
N GLU A 191 -13.79 16.52 -0.06
CA GLU A 191 -13.10 17.69 0.51
C GLU A 191 -11.79 18.04 -0.23
N PRO A 192 -11.61 19.30 -0.65
CA PRO A 192 -10.61 19.67 -1.64
C PRO A 192 -9.22 19.17 -1.27
N ALA A 193 -8.57 18.56 -2.26
CA ALA A 193 -7.17 18.22 -2.24
C ALA A 193 -6.35 19.51 -2.18
N VAL A 194 -6.11 20.01 -0.95
CA VAL A 194 -5.31 21.21 -0.64
C VAL A 194 -5.99 22.50 -1.15
N GLU A 195 -6.37 23.39 -0.24
CA GLU A 195 -6.73 24.76 -0.62
C GLU A 195 -5.54 25.40 -1.34
N PRO A 196 -5.74 26.03 -2.52
CA PRO A 196 -4.68 26.76 -3.18
C PRO A 196 -4.16 27.84 -2.23
N ALA A 197 -2.83 27.89 -2.06
CA ALA A 197 -2.21 28.94 -1.26
C ALA A 197 -2.51 30.30 -1.92
N HIS A 198 -3.22 31.16 -1.19
CA HIS A 198 -3.36 32.58 -1.49
C HIS A 198 -2.06 33.32 -1.17
#